data_AF-A0A832H135-F1
#
_entry.id   AF-A0A832H135-F1
#
_cell.length_a   1.000
_cell.length_b   1.000
_cell.length_c   1.000
_cell.angle_alpha   90.00
_cell.angle_beta   90.00
_cell.angle_gamma   90.00
#
_symmetry.space_group_name_H-M   'P 1'
#
loop_
_entity.id
_entity.type
_entity.pdbx_description
1 polymer ?
#
loop_
_entity_poly.entity_id
_entity_poly.type
_entity_poly.pdbx_seq_one_letter_code
_entity_poly.pdbx_strand_id
1 'polypeptide(L)'
;MRITSKPMTLEEYLNYDDGTDTRYELVNGELISIPPESTLNIRIASFLFAYFLQLGIPFYRLVMKAQIAVSGSRATAREPDLMVLS
;
A
#
# COMPACT_ATOMS: atom_id res chain seq x y z
N MET A 1 -7.85 -16.39 23.56
CA MET A 1 -7.85 -15.07 24.21
C MET A 1 -7.37 -14.07 23.15
N ARG A 2 -8.27 -13.22 22.60
CA ARG A 2 -7.84 -12.12 21.73
C ARG A 2 -7.34 -11.02 22.65
N ILE A 3 -6.03 -10.85 22.75
CA ILE A 3 -5.49 -9.62 23.32
C ILE A 3 -5.86 -8.53 22.32
N THR A 4 -6.82 -7.68 22.66
CA THR A 4 -7.15 -6.51 21.85
C THR A 4 -5.98 -5.55 21.99
N SER A 5 -5.01 -5.64 21.09
CA SER A 5 -3.95 -4.65 20.96
C SER A 5 -4.60 -3.29 20.69
N LYS A 6 -4.08 -2.24 21.34
CA LYS A 6 -4.48 -0.88 21.04
C LYS A 6 -4.25 -0.61 19.55
N PRO A 7 -5.22 -0.04 18.81
CA PRO A 7 -5.02 0.30 17.40
C PRO A 7 -3.84 1.26 17.24
N MET A 8 -2.96 0.95 16.30
CA MET A 8 -1.79 1.74 15.96
C MET A 8 -2.18 3.00 15.18
N THR A 9 -1.52 4.11 15.50
CA THR A 9 -1.62 5.39 14.79
C THR A 9 -0.74 5.38 13.52
N LEU A 10 -0.96 6.36 12.63
CA LEU A 10 -0.13 6.48 11.43
C LEU A 10 1.34 6.80 11.77
N GLU A 11 1.57 7.64 12.79
CA GLU A 11 2.92 7.98 13.25
C GLU A 11 3.65 6.78 13.84
N GLU A 12 2.98 5.97 14.67
CA GLU A 12 3.55 4.73 15.19
C GLU A 12 3.88 3.74 14.06
N TYR A 13 3.03 3.63 13.04
CA TYR A 13 3.28 2.80 11.85
C TYR A 13 4.51 3.28 11.05
N LEU A 14 4.64 4.59 10.81
CA LEU A 14 5.76 5.15 10.04
C LEU A 14 7.12 4.98 10.75
N ASN A 15 7.10 4.81 12.06
CA ASN A 15 8.30 4.55 12.87
C ASN A 15 8.44 3.06 13.27
N TYR A 16 7.56 2.18 12.78
CA TYR A 16 7.59 0.76 13.12
C TYR A 16 8.72 0.04 12.40
N ASP A 17 9.52 -0.69 13.17
CA ASP A 17 10.55 -1.60 12.69
C ASP A 17 10.59 -2.81 13.64
N ASP A 18 10.36 -4.01 13.12
CA ASP A 18 10.42 -5.26 13.88
C ASP A 18 11.79 -5.94 13.83
N GLY A 19 12.79 -5.26 13.25
CA GLY A 19 14.15 -5.77 13.03
C GLY A 19 14.23 -6.77 11.87
N THR A 20 13.19 -6.87 11.04
CA THR A 20 13.13 -7.72 9.85
C THR A 20 12.85 -6.90 8.60
N ASP A 21 13.06 -7.50 7.42
CA ASP A 21 12.67 -6.90 6.13
C ASP A 21 11.19 -7.14 5.77
N THR A 22 10.35 -7.52 6.75
CA THR A 22 8.93 -7.77 6.51
C THR A 22 8.22 -6.45 6.22
N ARG A 23 7.51 -6.39 5.09
CA ARG A 23 6.68 -5.23 4.74
C ARG A 23 5.29 -5.39 5.33
N TYR A 24 4.70 -4.28 5.76
CA TYR A 24 3.36 -4.25 6.36
C TYR A 24 2.51 -3.15 5.73
N GLU A 25 1.19 -3.36 5.69
CA GLU A 25 0.20 -2.30 5.57
C GLU A 25 -0.45 -2.03 6.92
N LEU A 26 -0.93 -0.81 7.13
CA LEU A 26 -1.77 -0.48 8.27
C LEU A 26 -3.25 -0.58 7.86
N VAL A 27 -3.97 -1.59 8.35
CA VAL A 27 -5.41 -1.78 8.14
C VAL A 27 -6.16 -1.41 9.43
N ASN A 28 -6.88 -0.30 9.47
CA ASN A 28 -7.72 0.05 10.63
C ASN A 28 -6.98 0.03 11.99
N GLY A 29 -5.71 0.43 11.98
CA GLY A 29 -4.82 0.39 13.14
C GLY A 29 -4.16 -0.96 13.42
N GLU A 30 -4.24 -1.94 12.52
CA GLU A 30 -3.58 -3.24 12.63
C GLU A 30 -2.52 -3.40 11.54
N LEU A 31 -1.34 -3.92 11.91
CA LEU A 31 -0.29 -4.27 10.94
C LEU A 31 -0.64 -5.59 10.26
N ILE A 32 -0.74 -5.55 8.93
CA ILE A 32 -0.94 -6.74 8.10
C ILE A 32 0.29 -6.92 7.22
N SER A 33 0.96 -8.08 7.33
CA SER A 33 2.14 -8.35 6.53
C SER A 33 1.78 -8.51 5.05
N ILE A 34 2.61 -7.91 4.21
CA ILE A 34 2.51 -8.01 2.75
C ILE A 34 3.35 -9.20 2.32
N PRO A 35 2.78 -10.20 1.64
CA PRO A 35 3.56 -11.32 1.11
C PRO A 35 4.56 -10.82 0.04
N PRO A 36 5.58 -11.64 -0.29
CA PRO A 36 6.46 -11.36 -1.41
C PRO A 36 5.66 -11.12 -2.69
N GLU A 37 6.20 -10.26 -3.55
CA GLU A 37 5.53 -9.86 -4.77
C GLU A 37 5.35 -11.04 -5.74
N SER A 38 4.15 -11.16 -6.32
CA SER A 38 3.81 -12.19 -7.29
C SER A 38 4.13 -11.71 -8.71
N THR A 39 4.80 -12.56 -9.50
CA THR A 39 5.04 -12.32 -10.93
C THR A 39 3.74 -12.05 -11.71
N LEU A 40 2.62 -12.68 -11.31
CA LEU A 40 1.33 -12.42 -11.94
C LEU A 40 0.83 -11.01 -11.63
N ASN A 41 0.94 -10.56 -10.37
CA ASN A 41 0.52 -9.22 -9.98
C ASN A 41 1.36 -8.15 -10.68
N ILE A 42 2.69 -8.36 -10.78
CA ILE A 42 3.59 -7.47 -11.55
C ILE A 42 3.13 -7.35 -13.01
N ARG A 43 2.78 -8.47 -13.65
CA ARG A 43 2.31 -8.48 -15.03
C ARG A 43 0.99 -7.72 -15.18
N ILE A 44 0.06 -7.88 -14.24
CA ILE A 44 -1.23 -7.17 -14.24
C ILE A 44 -1.00 -5.67 -14.05
N ALA A 45 -0.19 -5.27 -13.07
CA ALA A 45 0.12 -3.86 -12.83
C ALA A 45 0.80 -3.20 -14.04
N SER A 46 1.74 -3.91 -14.68
CA SER A 46 2.41 -3.47 -15.91
C SER A 46 1.43 -3.32 -17.08
N PHE A 47 0.50 -4.26 -17.24
CA PHE A 47 -0.55 -4.18 -18.25
C PHE A 47 -1.45 -2.95 -18.02
N LEU A 48 -1.89 -2.72 -16.79
CA LEU A 48 -2.73 -1.57 -16.45
C LEU A 48 -2.01 -0.24 -16.66
N PHE A 49 -0.73 -0.15 -16.28
CA PHE A 49 0.10 1.01 -16.56
C PHE A 49 0.15 1.32 -18.06
N ALA A 50 0.47 0.33 -18.90
CA ALA A 50 0.52 0.50 -20.34
C ALA A 50 -0.84 0.88 -20.94
N TYR A 51 -1.93 0.26 -20.44
CA TYR A 51 -3.28 0.57 -20.88
C TYR A 51 -3.68 2.01 -20.56
N PHE A 52 -3.40 2.50 -19.35
CA PHE A 52 -3.70 3.88 -18.98
C PHE A 52 -2.86 4.91 -19.74
N LEU A 53 -1.61 4.59 -20.06
CA LEU A 53 -0.81 5.41 -20.97
C LEU A 53 -1.47 5.53 -22.35
N GLN A 54 -1.97 4.43 -22.90
CA GLN A 54 -2.67 4.43 -24.20
C GLN A 54 -3.98 5.24 -24.17
N LEU A 55 -4.63 5.33 -23.01
CA LEU A 55 -5.80 6.19 -22.80
C LEU A 55 -5.45 7.68 -22.65
N GLY A 56 -4.17 8.06 -22.74
CA GLY A 56 -3.72 9.44 -22.67
C GLY A 56 -3.51 9.96 -21.25
N ILE A 57 -3.51 9.09 -20.23
CA ILE A 57 -3.10 9.50 -18.88
C ILE A 57 -1.58 9.78 -18.91
N PRO A 58 -1.12 10.98 -18.55
CA PRO A 58 0.30 11.29 -18.53
C PRO A 58 1.09 10.36 -17.61
N PHE A 59 2.26 9.91 -18.05
CA PHE A 59 3.07 8.94 -17.30
C PHE A 59 3.39 9.40 -15.87
N TYR A 60 3.55 10.70 -15.63
CA TYR A 60 3.84 11.28 -14.31
C TYR A 60 2.65 11.22 -13.33
N ARG A 61 1.45 10.85 -13.81
CA ARG A 61 0.28 10.56 -12.97
C ARG A 61 0.11 9.07 -12.67
N LEU A 62 0.90 8.19 -13.31
CA LEU A 62 0.85 6.74 -13.10
C LEU A 62 2.02 6.35 -12.20
N VAL A 63 1.72 5.94 -10.96
CA VAL A 63 2.74 5.66 -9.94
C VAL A 63 2.60 4.23 -9.45
N MET A 64 3.72 3.52 -9.38
CA MET A 64 3.84 2.19 -8.77
C MET A 64 4.75 2.31 -7.54
N LYS A 65 4.64 1.36 -6.60
CA LYS A 65 5.45 1.34 -5.37
C LYS A 65 5.30 2.59 -4.49
N ALA A 66 4.09 3.15 -4.44
CA ALA A 66 3.76 4.25 -3.55
C ALA A 66 2.89 3.77 -2.39
N GLN A 67 2.98 4.47 -1.26
CA GLN A 67 2.07 4.29 -0.14
C GLN A 67 1.10 5.48 -0.05
N ILE A 68 -0.11 5.21 0.38
CA ILE A 68 -1.14 6.22 0.60
C ILE A 68 -1.77 6.05 1.97
N ALA A 69 -1.80 7.14 2.74
CA ALA A 69 -2.63 7.24 3.93
C ALA A 69 -4.09 7.45 3.50
N VAL A 70 -4.99 6.62 4.03
CA VAL A 70 -6.42 6.69 3.75
C VAL A 70 -7.14 7.30 4.94
N SER A 71 -7.81 8.43 4.71
CA SER A 71 -8.63 9.10 5.73
C SER A 71 -9.83 8.22 6.12
N GLY A 72 -10.06 8.06 7.42
CA GLY A 72 -11.15 7.25 7.95
C GLY A 72 -11.25 7.36 9.47
N SER A 73 -12.13 6.56 10.10
CA SER A 73 -12.29 6.54 11.55
C SER A 73 -11.08 5.96 12.30
N ARG A 74 -10.23 5.20 11.60
CA ARG A 74 -8.98 4.65 12.10
C ARG A 74 -7.86 4.84 11.09
N ALA A 75 -6.64 4.92 11.58
CA ALA A 75 -5.45 5.05 10.75
C ALA A 75 -5.35 3.86 9.77
N THR A 76 -5.17 4.18 8.50
CA THR A 76 -4.98 3.19 7.43
C THR A 76 -3.92 3.71 6.47
N ALA A 77 -2.96 2.86 6.13
CA ALA A 77 -1.95 3.11 5.11
C ALA A 77 -1.89 1.88 4.19
N ARG A 78 -1.96 2.12 2.88
CA ARG A 78 -1.98 1.09 1.84
C ARG A 78 -0.76 1.24 0.95
N GLU A 79 -0.33 0.14 0.34
CA GLU A 79 0.68 0.12 -0.72
C GLU A 79 0.04 -0.47 -2.00
N PRO A 80 -0.66 0.34 -2.81
CA PRO A 80 -1.31 -0.14 -4.03
C PRO A 80 -0.29 -0.57 -5.09
N ASP A 81 -0.64 -1.59 -5.89
CA ASP A 81 0.18 -2.04 -7.02
C ASP A 81 0.30 -0.96 -8.14
N LEU A 82 -0.72 -0.12 -8.29
CA LEU A 82 -0.76 1.01 -9.23
C LEU A 82 -1.69 2.12 -8.70
N MET A 83 -1.24 3.37 -8.81
CA MET A 83 -2.00 4.58 -8.47
C MET A 83 -2.13 5.50 -9.68
N VAL A 84 -3.28 6.14 -9.81
CA VAL A 84 -3.53 7.24 -10.76
C VAL A 84 -3.73 8.52 -9.96
N LEU A 85 -2.84 9.49 -10.14
CA LEU A 85 -2.87 10.78 -9.45
C LEU A 85 -3.60 11.84 -10.30
N SER A 86 -4.31 12.76 -9.63
CA SER A 86 -4.99 13.91 -10.25
C SER A 86 -4.03 15.05 -10.57
#